data_AF-A0A1H9AXQ7-F1
#
_entry.id   AF-A0A1H9AXQ7-F1
#
_cell.length_a   1.000
_cell.length_b   1.000
_cell.length_c   1.000
_cell.angle_alpha   90.00
_cell.angle_beta   90.00
_cell.angle_gamma   90.00
#
_symmetry.space_group_name_H-M   'P 1'
#
loop_
_entity.id
_entity.type
_entity.pdbx_description
1 polymer ?
#
loop_
_entity_poly.entity_id
_entity_poly.type
_entity_poly.pdbx_seq_one_letter_code
_entity_poly.pdbx_strand_id
1 'polypeptide(L)'
;MRDPLLDELAGLFGSDVPPPALTPCPTGLDPMAAVHEPVRGPSRQLVFHAGAGRLHLQLDPADAGVHLTGVLDGEGVSVEVRSPGGALALRPGAGGWFRAEVRPGPVCVTVPELGLTTGWFVA
;
A
#
# COMPACT_ATOMS: atom_id res chain seq x y z
N MET A 1 33.87 -1.24 29.98
CA MET A 1 33.29 -1.10 31.33
C MET A 1 31.82 -0.82 31.13
N ARG A 2 30.94 -1.73 31.55
CA ARG A 2 29.49 -1.65 31.29
C ARG A 2 28.88 -0.64 32.27
N ASP A 3 28.04 0.26 31.79
CA ASP A 3 27.49 1.37 32.59
C ASP A 3 26.44 0.83 33.57
N PRO A 4 26.63 0.99 34.90
CA PRO A 4 25.66 0.51 35.89
C PRO A 4 24.26 1.14 35.75
N LEU A 5 24.13 2.32 35.15
CA LEU A 5 22.82 2.92 34.83
C LEU A 5 22.06 2.14 33.75
N LEU A 6 22.78 1.52 32.80
CA LEU A 6 22.15 0.70 31.77
C LEU A 6 21.62 -0.62 32.33
N ASP A 7 22.26 -1.17 33.37
CA ASP A 7 21.80 -2.39 34.03
C ASP A 7 20.56 -2.13 34.91
N GLU A 8 20.45 -0.96 35.57
CA GLU A 8 19.21 -0.57 36.26
C GLU A 8 18.04 -0.31 35.30
N LEU A 9 18.29 0.36 34.18
CA LEU A 9 17.27 0.57 33.14
C LEU A 9 16.80 -0.75 32.53
N ALA A 10 17.70 -1.71 32.28
CA ALA A 10 17.33 -3.03 31.79
C ALA A 10 16.46 -3.81 32.80
N GLY A 11 16.68 -3.62 34.11
CA GLY A 11 15.83 -4.18 35.16
C GLY A 11 14.41 -3.62 35.16
N LEU A 12 14.22 -2.35 34.77
CA LEU A 12 12.90 -1.70 34.72
C LEU A 12 12.02 -2.21 33.57
N PHE A 13 12.61 -2.62 32.44
CA PHE A 13 11.87 -3.12 31.28
C PHE A 13 11.81 -4.65 31.17
N GLY A 14 12.40 -5.38 32.13
CA GLY A 14 12.49 -6.85 32.11
C GLY A 14 11.15 -7.59 32.21
N SER A 15 10.05 -6.89 32.53
CA SER A 15 8.71 -7.48 32.64
C SER A 15 7.71 -7.02 31.56
N ASP A 16 8.14 -6.23 30.58
CA ASP A 16 7.29 -5.80 29.46
C ASP A 16 7.17 -6.92 28.41
N VAL A 17 6.90 -8.14 28.89
CA VAL A 17 6.43 -9.23 28.04
C VAL A 17 5.03 -8.79 27.62
N PRO A 18 4.79 -8.57 26.31
CA PRO A 18 3.44 -8.24 25.86
C PRO A 18 2.50 -9.34 26.37
N PRO A 19 1.31 -8.98 26.90
CA PRO A 19 0.38 -9.98 27.38
C PRO A 19 0.17 -11.03 26.27
N PRO A 20 0.07 -12.32 26.63
CA PRO A 20 -0.18 -13.35 25.64
C PRO A 20 -1.37 -12.92 24.79
N ALA A 21 -1.18 -12.93 23.47
CA ALA A 21 -2.19 -12.48 22.52
C ALA A 21 -3.53 -13.11 22.90
N LEU A 22 -4.56 -12.29 23.06
CA LEU A 22 -5.91 -12.77 23.37
C LEU A 22 -6.28 -13.77 22.28
N THR A 23 -6.33 -15.05 22.62
CA THR A 23 -6.83 -16.08 21.73
C THR A 23 -8.24 -15.67 21.35
N PRO A 24 -8.54 -15.42 20.07
CA PRO A 24 -9.89 -15.07 19.66
C PRO A 24 -10.86 -16.13 20.18
N CYS A 25 -11.94 -15.69 20.83
CA CYS A 25 -12.97 -16.63 21.28
C CYS A 25 -13.46 -17.45 20.08
N PRO A 26 -13.60 -18.78 20.21
CA PRO A 26 -14.07 -19.60 19.11
C PRO A 26 -15.47 -19.14 18.72
N THR A 27 -15.65 -18.74 17.46
CA THR A 27 -16.91 -18.19 16.94
C THR A 27 -17.99 -19.25 16.73
N GLY A 28 -17.66 -20.53 16.93
CA GLY A 28 -18.56 -21.66 16.63
C GLY A 28 -18.81 -21.86 15.13
N LEU A 29 -18.14 -21.07 14.28
CA LEU A 29 -18.16 -21.21 12.83
C LEU A 29 -17.00 -22.10 12.40
N ASP A 30 -17.22 -22.94 11.41
CA ASP A 30 -16.14 -23.66 10.76
C ASP A 30 -15.13 -22.64 10.19
N PRO A 31 -13.81 -22.86 10.36
CA PRO A 31 -12.80 -22.00 9.78
C PRO A 31 -13.02 -21.86 8.28
N MET A 32 -13.19 -20.63 7.81
CA MET A 32 -13.30 -20.36 6.39
C MET A 32 -12.02 -20.83 5.70
N ALA A 33 -12.15 -21.66 4.67
CA ALA A 33 -11.01 -22.06 3.85
C ALA A 33 -10.30 -20.80 3.32
N ALA A 34 -8.97 -20.81 3.34
CA ALA A 34 -8.19 -19.72 2.77
C ALA A 34 -8.60 -19.55 1.30
N VAL A 35 -9.10 -18.36 0.96
CA VAL A 35 -9.41 -18.03 -0.43
C VAL A 35 -8.08 -17.88 -1.15
N HIS A 36 -7.74 -18.86 -1.99
CA HIS A 36 -6.53 -18.84 -2.83
C HIS A 36 -6.69 -17.98 -4.08
N GLU A 37 -7.91 -17.54 -4.38
CA GLU A 37 -8.20 -16.64 -5.48
C GLU A 37 -7.97 -15.18 -5.03
N PRO A 38 -7.23 -14.37 -5.79
CA PRO A 38 -7.12 -12.95 -5.49
C PRO A 38 -8.55 -12.38 -5.49
N VAL A 39 -8.92 -11.67 -4.42
CA VAL A 39 -10.20 -10.97 -4.33
C VAL A 39 -10.32 -10.07 -5.57
N ARG A 40 -11.09 -10.51 -6.57
CA ARG A 40 -11.36 -9.72 -7.77
C ARG A 40 -12.38 -8.66 -7.39
N GLY A 41 -11.88 -7.54 -6.86
CA GLY A 41 -12.70 -6.37 -6.61
C GLY A 41 -13.28 -5.84 -7.94
N PRO A 42 -14.59 -5.54 -8.01
CA PRO A 42 -15.18 -4.94 -9.19
C PRO A 42 -14.86 -3.46 -9.16
N SER A 43 -13.75 -3.07 -9.77
CA SER A 43 -13.60 -1.81 -10.51
C SER A 43 -12.19 -1.78 -11.08
N ARG A 44 -12.08 -1.83 -12.42
CA ARG A 44 -10.85 -1.40 -13.12
C ARG A 44 -10.53 0.07 -12.88
N GLN A 45 -11.34 0.79 -12.11
CA GLN A 45 -11.21 2.19 -11.79
C GLN A 45 -11.19 2.38 -10.26
N LEU A 46 -10.13 2.97 -9.73
CA LEU A 46 -9.98 3.25 -8.31
C LEU A 46 -9.92 4.76 -8.10
N VAL A 47 -10.55 5.26 -7.04
CA VAL A 47 -10.53 6.69 -6.71
C VAL A 47 -10.06 6.86 -5.28
N PHE A 48 -9.02 7.67 -5.11
CA PHE A 48 -8.43 7.99 -3.82
C PHE A 48 -8.52 9.49 -3.56
N HIS A 49 -8.89 9.83 -2.33
CA HIS A 49 -8.99 11.21 -1.87
C HIS A 49 -7.95 11.45 -0.79
N ALA A 50 -7.13 12.49 -0.91
CA ALA A 50 -6.27 12.94 0.17
C ALA A 50 -6.16 14.47 0.16
N GLY A 51 -6.52 15.10 1.28
CA GLY A 51 -6.29 16.51 1.61
C GLY A 51 -6.72 17.53 0.54
N ALA A 52 -5.86 17.72 -0.46
CA ALA A 52 -5.96 18.74 -1.50
C ALA A 52 -6.24 18.19 -2.92
N GLY A 53 -6.34 16.87 -3.12
CA GLY A 53 -6.48 16.31 -4.47
C GLY A 53 -7.18 14.95 -4.54
N ARG A 54 -7.48 14.55 -5.77
CA ARG A 54 -8.02 13.23 -6.12
C ARG A 54 -7.05 12.52 -7.05
N LEU A 55 -6.92 11.22 -6.84
CA LEU A 55 -6.22 10.31 -7.74
C LEU A 55 -7.24 9.33 -8.31
N HIS A 56 -7.42 9.37 -9.62
CA HIS A 56 -8.16 8.36 -10.36
C HIS A 56 -7.17 7.40 -10.98
N LEU A 57 -7.33 6.09 -10.76
CA LEU A 57 -6.52 5.05 -11.38
C LEU A 57 -7.41 4.18 -12.25
N GLN A 58 -6.88 3.73 -13.38
CA GLN A 58 -7.47 2.72 -14.23
C GLN A 58 -6.49 1.59 -14.52
N LEU A 59 -6.95 0.35 -14.44
CA LEU A 59 -6.21 -0.86 -14.73
C LEU A 59 -6.74 -1.50 -16.01
N ASP A 60 -5.92 -1.51 -17.05
CA ASP A 60 -6.26 -2.11 -18.34
C ASP A 60 -5.35 -3.32 -18.62
N PRO A 61 -5.89 -4.46 -19.09
CA PRO A 61 -5.07 -5.57 -19.56
C PRO A 61 -4.18 -5.15 -20.74
N ALA A 62 -2.95 -5.67 -20.79
CA ALA A 62 -2.03 -5.53 -21.90
C ALA A 62 -1.31 -6.84 -22.21
N ASP A 63 -0.76 -6.99 -23.41
CA ASP A 63 -0.21 -8.26 -23.92
C ASP A 63 0.89 -8.87 -23.02
N ALA A 64 1.64 -8.04 -22.28
CA ALA A 64 2.73 -8.46 -21.40
C ALA A 64 2.52 -8.10 -19.92
N GLY A 65 1.35 -7.60 -19.52
CA GLY A 65 1.11 -7.14 -18.15
C GLY A 65 -0.17 -6.34 -17.97
N VAL A 66 -0.11 -5.33 -17.10
CA VAL A 66 -1.24 -4.44 -16.81
C VAL A 66 -0.80 -3.00 -17.02
N HIS A 67 -1.62 -2.24 -17.74
CA HIS A 67 -1.44 -0.80 -17.90
C HIS A 67 -2.17 -0.09 -16.77
N LEU A 68 -1.40 0.52 -15.88
CA LEU A 68 -1.90 1.43 -14.87
C LEU A 68 -1.91 2.83 -15.45
N THR A 69 -3.10 3.40 -15.63
CA THR A 69 -3.31 4.78 -16.03
C THR A 69 -3.77 5.57 -14.82
N GLY A 70 -3.26 6.77 -14.61
CA GLY A 70 -3.73 7.62 -13.54
C GLY A 70 -3.90 9.08 -13.92
N VAL A 71 -4.82 9.75 -13.25
CA VAL A 71 -5.12 11.18 -13.39
C VAL A 71 -5.18 11.81 -12.02
N LEU A 72 -4.50 12.94 -11.87
CA LEU A 72 -4.41 13.70 -10.63
C LEU A 72 -4.99 15.09 -10.80
N ASP A 73 -5.71 15.55 -9.78
CA ASP A 73 -6.09 16.96 -9.63
C ASP A 73 -4.87 17.77 -9.15
N GLY A 74 -3.87 17.95 -10.00
CA GLY A 74 -2.67 18.72 -9.66
C GLY A 74 -1.59 18.66 -10.74
N GLU A 75 -0.94 19.79 -11.01
CA GLU A 75 0.21 19.88 -11.91
C GLU A 75 1.53 19.88 -11.14
N GLY A 76 2.61 19.45 -11.80
CA GLY A 76 3.96 19.53 -11.24
C GLY A 76 4.27 18.58 -10.08
N VAL A 77 3.38 17.62 -9.80
CA VAL A 77 3.57 16.59 -8.76
C VAL A 77 4.41 15.42 -9.28
N SER A 78 4.93 14.60 -8.37
CA SER A 78 5.60 13.35 -8.72
C SER A 78 4.76 12.16 -8.28
N VAL A 79 4.84 11.06 -9.04
CA VAL A 79 4.11 9.84 -8.74
C VAL A 79 5.11 8.71 -8.62
N GLU A 80 5.01 7.94 -7.54
CA GLU A 80 5.78 6.71 -7.37
C GLU A 80 4.83 5.51 -7.41
N VAL A 81 5.06 4.62 -8.36
CA VAL A 81 4.36 3.34 -8.48
C VAL A 81 5.26 2.25 -7.95
N ARG A 82 4.84 1.59 -6.87
CA ARG A 82 5.62 0.55 -6.19
C ARG A 82 5.01 -0.82 -6.43
N SER A 83 5.88 -1.78 -6.67
CA SER A 83 5.60 -3.22 -6.71
C SER A 83 6.59 -3.94 -5.79
N PRO A 84 6.34 -5.19 -5.37
CA PRO A 84 7.27 -5.93 -4.51
C PRO A 84 8.71 -6.02 -5.07
N GLY A 85 8.87 -5.95 -6.39
CA GLY A 85 10.18 -6.05 -7.06
C GLY A 85 10.85 -4.71 -7.39
N GLY A 86 10.21 -3.57 -7.11
CA GLY A 86 10.79 -2.27 -7.43
C GLY A 86 9.79 -1.11 -7.43
N ALA A 87 10.33 0.09 -7.58
CA ALA A 87 9.57 1.33 -7.64
C ALA A 87 9.87 2.09 -8.94
N LEU A 88 8.85 2.70 -9.51
CA LEU A 88 8.93 3.53 -10.71
C LEU A 88 8.46 4.94 -10.36
N ALA A 89 9.37 5.91 -10.50
CA ALA A 89 9.05 7.32 -10.36
C ALA A 89 8.63 7.90 -11.72
N LEU A 90 7.51 8.60 -11.74
CA LEU A 90 6.90 9.21 -12.91
C LEU A 90 6.64 10.70 -12.64
N ARG A 91 6.71 11.50 -13.69
CA ARG A 91 6.17 12.86 -13.70
C ARG A 91 4.93 12.85 -14.58
N PRO A 92 3.73 13.09 -14.02
CA PRO A 92 2.53 13.27 -14.81
C PRO A 92 2.73 14.39 -15.84
N GLY A 93 2.14 14.18 -17.02
CA GLY A 93 2.11 15.15 -18.09
C GLY A 93 1.05 16.24 -17.88
N ALA A 94 0.66 16.88 -18.98
CA ALA A 94 -0.39 17.90 -18.97
C ALA A 94 -1.70 17.34 -18.38
N GLY A 95 -2.35 18.12 -17.50
CA GLY A 95 -3.60 17.71 -16.85
C GLY A 95 -3.45 16.56 -15.85
N GLY A 96 -2.25 16.32 -15.31
CA GLY A 96 -2.02 15.35 -14.24
C GLY A 96 -2.06 13.87 -14.67
N TRP A 97 -1.98 13.61 -15.97
CA TRP A 97 -2.02 12.24 -16.53
C TRP A 97 -0.69 11.51 -16.43
N PHE A 98 -0.72 10.24 -16.04
CA PHE A 98 0.44 9.35 -16.12
C PHE A 98 0.05 7.93 -16.54
N ARG A 99 1.05 7.17 -17.01
CA ARG A 99 0.91 5.74 -17.36
C ARG A 99 2.11 4.97 -16.86
N ALA A 100 1.87 3.78 -16.33
CA ALA A 100 2.88 2.82 -15.93
C ALA A 100 2.53 1.43 -16.47
N GLU A 101 3.54 0.71 -16.94
CA GLU A 101 3.43 -0.73 -17.13
C GLU A 101 3.76 -1.41 -15.80
N VAL A 102 2.84 -2.21 -15.29
CA VAL A 102 3.02 -2.95 -14.04
C VAL A 102 2.81 -4.43 -14.28
N ARG A 103 3.58 -5.24 -13.55
CA ARG A 103 3.37 -6.69 -13.54
C ARG A 103 2.07 -6.98 -12.78
N PRO A 104 1.29 -8.01 -13.18
CA PRO A 104 0.13 -8.45 -12.42
C PRO A 104 0.51 -8.75 -10.97
N GLY A 105 -0.29 -8.27 -10.02
CA GLY A 105 -0.03 -8.48 -8.59
C GLY A 105 -0.11 -7.20 -7.74
N PRO A 106 0.47 -7.22 -6.52
CA PRO A 106 0.36 -6.09 -5.60
C PRO A 106 1.06 -4.84 -6.14
N VAL A 107 0.34 -3.72 -6.12
CA VAL A 107 0.85 -2.40 -6.49
C VAL A 107 0.38 -1.35 -5.49
N CYS A 108 1.19 -0.32 -5.27
CA CYS A 108 0.88 0.83 -4.44
C CYS A 108 1.28 2.11 -5.18
N VAL A 109 0.46 3.16 -5.10
CA VAL A 109 0.75 4.46 -5.69
C VAL A 109 0.90 5.51 -4.60
N THR A 110 1.98 6.27 -4.66
CA THR A 110 2.27 7.38 -3.75
C THR A 110 2.42 8.68 -4.54
N VAL A 111 1.79 9.76 -4.05
CA VAL A 111 1.99 11.13 -4.54
C VAL A 111 2.48 11.97 -3.36
N PRO A 112 3.80 12.10 -3.18
CA PRO A 112 4.39 12.71 -1.99
C PRO A 112 3.91 14.14 -1.74
N GLU A 113 3.81 14.96 -2.79
CA GLU A 113 3.42 16.37 -2.70
C GLU A 113 1.98 16.56 -2.22
N LEU A 114 1.15 15.52 -2.36
CA LEU A 114 -0.24 15.52 -1.89
C LEU A 114 -0.44 14.73 -0.59
N GLY A 115 0.63 14.14 -0.03
CA GLY A 115 0.54 13.23 1.12
C GLY A 115 -0.36 12.02 0.85
N LEU A 116 -0.51 11.62 -0.41
CA LEU A 116 -1.44 10.57 -0.83
C LEU A 116 -0.70 9.23 -0.98
N THR A 117 -1.23 8.18 -0.38
CA THR A 117 -0.80 6.79 -0.62
C THR A 117 -2.03 5.89 -0.68
N THR A 118 -2.17 5.11 -1.76
CA THR A 118 -3.37 4.29 -2.04
C THR A 118 -3.52 3.06 -1.17
N GLY A 119 -2.47 2.67 -0.43
CA GLY A 119 -2.32 1.31 0.07
C GLY A 119 -2.02 0.32 -1.07
N TRP A 120 -1.79 -0.94 -0.72
CA TRP A 120 -1.56 -2.01 -1.70
C TRP A 120 -2.88 -2.50 -2.28
N PHE A 121 -2.99 -2.55 -3.60
CA PHE A 121 -4.10 -3.14 -4.34
C PHE A 121 -3.58 -4.09 -5.42
N VAL A 122 -4.45 -4.95 -5.97
CA VAL A 122 -4.07 -5.93 -7.00
C VAL A 122 -4.29 -5.30 -8.38
N ALA A 123 -3.21 -5.19 -9.16
CA ALA A 123 -3.23 -4.81 -10.58
C ALA A 123 -3.48 -6.04 -11.47
#